data_AF-A0A2E8B564-F1
#
_entry.id   AF-A0A2E8B564-F1
#
_cell.length_a   1.000
_cell.length_b   1.000
_cell.length_c   1.000
_cell.angle_alpha   90.00
_cell.angle_beta   90.00
_cell.angle_gamma   90.00
#
_symmetry.space_group_name_H-M   'P 1'
#
loop_
_entity.id
_entity.type
_entity.pdbx_description
1 polymer ?
#
loop_
_entity_poly.entity_id
_entity_poly.type
_entity_poly.pdbx_seq_one_letter_code
_entity_poly.pdbx_strand_id
1 'polypeptide(L)'
;MNSDQRHTSETHTLSRRKFVSQVGAGAIAGALTSSSITTAAESNQTTDTKTPNPTKRNDQMIVQQVANFAGAMQAVNQAIQAEQIGTPVALRIVTHLAADLTSVQRFAADVLVTASNWFGSEFSQLSAGGGSGQISTLSRFVNGQTALVSVGSNLSGLEIIVWGNRGTLSWEGDSQWLLTTEETSETEATSDLTEKVDAAITKSLKSGQPVHFQGRTSTSRTADPSERPSAAVVANPEGDNRAPDAPRAGQKPPYGVLLVAGDHTHQSTYAQALAADPRCKLVGLTDETGLTPRRSRLNKQLADRLGIPLLPNLHEALARADVHIVSVCAEPRRRGRLVVQAAEAGKHLYLDKPLAGSLREADEIVTAVRRAGVVSHMFSLVRSDTATRVRQIIQSGELGELLAVHFDLCFAKGPAGTAELGKQRQESAAPRVFELLDSKRELSNVGVYPLVMLLWSLGLRVQNVHASTGNYFFQEHQRNNMEDFGQMLLEVEGNLTCTISVGRTGWRSSPSGMLNRTYLVGSKTTAVIDTHRPRLEAWADVKPWTAPKRNPVDPMGMWAEASKGPFSARPKQAWFTAGGTGNQSDSDYFLDCIEQGHESEVSASLAAATTEVLMAAYQSAATGKSVGLPLPR
;
A
#
# COMPACT_ATOMS: atom_id res chain seq x y z
N MET A 1 -59.92 6.56 1.29
CA MET A 1 -61.08 6.15 0.47
C MET A 1 -60.69 4.88 -0.27
N ASN A 2 -61.40 3.80 0.06
CA ASN A 2 -61.23 2.44 -0.46
C ASN A 2 -61.71 2.31 -1.91
N SER A 3 -61.09 1.38 -2.66
CA SER A 3 -61.78 0.32 -3.42
C SER A 3 -60.72 -0.72 -3.83
N ASP A 4 -60.61 -1.86 -3.15
CA ASP A 4 -61.34 -3.11 -3.39
C ASP A 4 -61.15 -3.69 -4.80
N GLN A 5 -60.48 -4.84 -4.90
CA GLN A 5 -61.18 -6.13 -5.09
C GLN A 5 -60.24 -7.33 -4.88
N ARG A 6 -60.59 -8.18 -3.92
CA ARG A 6 -60.30 -9.63 -3.89
C ARG A 6 -61.53 -10.34 -4.45
N HIS A 7 -61.36 -11.39 -5.24
CA HIS A 7 -61.77 -12.73 -4.81
C HIS A 7 -61.37 -13.84 -5.80
N THR A 8 -60.96 -14.93 -5.17
CA THR A 8 -60.61 -16.29 -5.61
C THR A 8 -61.85 -17.20 -5.68
N SER A 9 -61.82 -18.24 -6.54
CA SER A 9 -62.20 -19.65 -6.24
C SER A 9 -62.15 -20.51 -7.51
N GLU A 10 -61.30 -21.55 -7.58
CA GLU A 10 -61.65 -23.00 -7.51
C GLU A 10 -61.98 -23.59 -8.90
N THR A 11 -61.67 -24.82 -9.34
CA THR A 11 -61.13 -26.07 -8.76
C THR A 11 -60.82 -27.01 -9.95
N HIS A 12 -59.80 -27.86 -9.89
CA HIS A 12 -59.99 -29.33 -10.01
C HIS A 12 -58.69 -30.12 -9.79
N THR A 13 -58.86 -31.14 -8.95
CA THR A 13 -58.01 -32.22 -8.46
C THR A 13 -57.63 -33.24 -9.53
N LEU A 14 -56.43 -33.82 -9.43
CA LEU A 14 -56.15 -35.23 -9.72
C LEU A 14 -54.90 -35.70 -8.95
N SER A 15 -54.82 -37.01 -8.74
CA SER A 15 -54.55 -37.65 -7.46
C SER A 15 -53.16 -38.28 -7.27
N ARG A 16 -52.86 -38.54 -6.00
CA ARG A 16 -51.67 -39.19 -5.41
C ARG A 16 -51.29 -40.55 -6.01
N ARG A 17 -49.98 -40.84 -6.08
CA ARG A 17 -49.40 -42.12 -5.61
C ARG A 17 -48.02 -41.92 -4.98
N LYS A 18 -47.82 -42.63 -3.86
CA LYS A 18 -46.68 -42.66 -2.93
C LYS A 18 -45.42 -43.26 -3.57
N PHE A 19 -44.23 -42.85 -3.10
CA PHE A 19 -43.20 -43.77 -2.57
C PHE A 19 -42.21 -43.00 -1.68
N VAL A 20 -41.87 -43.58 -0.54
CA VAL A 20 -40.96 -43.08 0.50
C VAL A 20 -39.82 -44.10 0.65
N SER A 21 -38.62 -43.59 1.02
CA SER A 21 -37.42 -44.29 1.51
C SER A 21 -36.59 -44.97 0.40
N GLN A 22 -35.25 -45.05 0.42
CA GLN A 22 -34.23 -44.83 1.45
C GLN A 22 -32.83 -45.01 0.78
N VAL A 23 -31.76 -44.48 1.39
CA VAL A 23 -30.31 -44.82 1.20
C VAL A 23 -29.66 -44.32 -0.11
N GLY A 24 -28.45 -43.74 -0.14
CA GLY A 24 -27.45 -43.50 0.89
C GLY A 24 -26.21 -42.80 0.31
N ALA A 25 -25.32 -42.41 1.23
CA ALA A 25 -24.02 -41.81 0.96
C ALA A 25 -23.14 -42.70 0.06
N GLY A 26 -22.50 -42.09 -0.93
CA GLY A 26 -21.49 -42.71 -1.77
C GLY A 26 -20.24 -41.84 -1.79
N ALA A 27 -19.20 -42.32 -1.11
CA ALA A 27 -17.85 -41.77 -1.09
C ALA A 27 -17.22 -41.75 -2.49
N ILE A 28 -16.44 -40.72 -2.79
CA ILE A 28 -15.47 -40.73 -3.89
C ILE A 28 -14.09 -40.67 -3.25
N ALA A 29 -13.50 -41.86 -3.10
CA ALA A 29 -12.09 -42.08 -2.81
C ALA A 29 -11.56 -43.09 -3.85
N GLY A 30 -10.37 -42.81 -4.40
CA GLY A 30 -9.67 -43.64 -5.39
C GLY A 30 -9.61 -42.95 -6.76
N ALA A 31 -8.48 -42.77 -7.44
CA ALA A 31 -7.15 -43.30 -7.23
C ALA A 31 -6.13 -42.36 -7.90
N LEU A 32 -5.11 -41.92 -7.16
CA LEU A 32 -3.86 -41.40 -7.74
C LEU A 32 -2.88 -42.57 -7.74
N THR A 33 -2.84 -43.31 -8.84
CA THR A 33 -1.76 -44.26 -9.11
C THR A 33 -0.65 -43.57 -9.87
N SER A 34 0.52 -43.59 -9.26
CA SER A 34 1.84 -43.33 -9.82
C SER A 34 2.01 -43.91 -11.23
N SER A 35 2.43 -43.08 -12.18
CA SER A 35 3.09 -43.53 -13.41
C SER A 35 4.54 -43.05 -13.42
N SER A 36 5.40 -44.03 -13.28
CA SER A 36 6.84 -44.01 -13.37
C SER A 36 7.29 -43.48 -14.74
N ILE A 37 8.25 -42.56 -14.75
CA ILE A 37 8.96 -42.14 -15.96
C ILE A 37 9.96 -43.23 -16.31
N THR A 38 9.68 -43.97 -17.38
CA THR A 38 10.60 -44.93 -17.98
C THR A 38 11.55 -44.20 -18.93
N THR A 39 12.85 -44.40 -18.72
CA THR A 39 13.94 -44.04 -19.61
C THR A 39 13.83 -44.78 -20.95
N ALA A 40 13.90 -44.04 -22.07
CA ALA A 40 14.22 -44.59 -23.37
C ALA A 40 15.34 -43.74 -23.99
N ALA A 41 16.47 -44.41 -24.19
CA ALA A 41 17.62 -43.94 -24.95
C ALA A 41 17.40 -44.15 -26.46
N GLU A 42 18.33 -43.61 -27.25
CA GLU A 42 18.49 -43.67 -28.72
C GLU A 42 17.76 -42.55 -29.48
N SER A 43 18.36 -41.82 -30.42
CA SER A 43 19.57 -42.04 -31.24
C SER A 43 20.13 -40.71 -31.74
N ASN A 44 21.46 -40.58 -31.74
CA ASN A 44 22.22 -39.48 -32.36
C ASN A 44 21.98 -39.41 -33.88
N GLN A 45 21.44 -38.29 -34.37
CA GLN A 45 21.73 -37.79 -35.70
C GLN A 45 22.25 -36.36 -35.57
N THR A 46 23.54 -36.21 -35.84
CA THR A 46 24.27 -34.94 -35.95
C THR A 46 23.75 -34.17 -37.16
N THR A 47 22.86 -33.21 -36.93
CA THR A 47 22.67 -32.06 -37.82
C THR A 47 23.48 -30.90 -37.28
N ASP A 48 24.45 -30.50 -38.08
CA ASP A 48 25.37 -29.39 -37.86
C ASP A 48 24.58 -28.08 -37.81
N THR A 49 24.04 -27.74 -36.64
CA THR A 49 23.47 -26.42 -36.35
C THR A 49 24.53 -25.62 -35.63
N LYS A 50 25.18 -24.72 -36.38
CA LYS A 50 26.03 -23.66 -35.82
C LYS A 50 25.31 -23.05 -34.63
N THR A 51 25.81 -23.31 -33.43
CA THR A 51 25.32 -22.67 -32.21
C THR A 51 25.55 -21.18 -32.40
N PRO A 52 24.51 -20.33 -32.39
CA PRO A 52 24.71 -18.90 -32.56
C PRO A 52 25.59 -18.40 -31.41
N ASN A 53 26.59 -17.60 -31.76
CA ASN A 53 27.54 -16.99 -30.82
C ASN A 53 26.76 -16.35 -29.65
N PRO A 54 27.01 -16.71 -28.37
CA PRO A 54 26.21 -16.26 -27.23
C PRO A 54 26.06 -14.73 -27.12
N THR A 55 27.05 -13.97 -27.60
CA THR A 55 26.98 -12.50 -27.73
C THR A 55 25.90 -12.03 -28.72
N LYS A 56 25.83 -12.63 -29.92
CA LYS A 56 24.80 -12.28 -30.93
C LYS A 56 23.37 -12.60 -30.47
N ARG A 57 23.20 -13.62 -29.62
CA ARG A 57 21.90 -14.02 -29.07
C ARG A 57 21.40 -13.01 -28.03
N ASN A 58 22.31 -12.44 -27.23
CA ASN A 58 21.97 -11.38 -26.28
C ASN A 58 21.60 -10.06 -27.01
N ASP A 59 22.33 -9.70 -28.07
CA ASP A 59 22.05 -8.48 -28.84
C ASP A 59 20.66 -8.50 -29.49
N GLN A 60 20.26 -9.63 -30.10
CA GLN A 60 18.93 -9.78 -30.71
C GLN A 60 17.79 -9.74 -29.68
N MET A 61 18.02 -10.30 -28.48
CA MET A 61 17.04 -10.29 -27.39
C MET A 61 16.79 -8.86 -26.88
N ILE A 62 17.85 -8.05 -26.77
CA ILE A 62 17.78 -6.65 -26.34
C ILE A 62 17.02 -5.81 -27.39
N VAL A 63 17.34 -5.94 -28.68
CA VAL A 63 16.66 -5.20 -29.76
C VAL A 63 15.15 -5.45 -29.75
N GLN A 64 14.74 -6.70 -29.59
CA GLN A 64 13.32 -7.07 -29.54
C GLN A 64 12.61 -6.53 -28.29
N GLN A 65 13.29 -6.55 -27.13
CA GLN A 65 12.77 -5.97 -25.89
C GLN A 65 12.52 -4.46 -26.02
N VAL A 66 13.42 -3.75 -26.69
CA VAL A 66 13.28 -2.32 -26.98
C VAL A 66 12.10 -2.05 -27.92
N ALA A 67 11.92 -2.85 -28.98
CA ALA A 67 10.77 -2.72 -29.88
C ALA A 67 9.42 -2.92 -29.16
N ASN A 68 9.35 -3.89 -28.25
CA ASN A 68 8.15 -4.15 -27.45
C ASN A 68 7.86 -3.04 -26.44
N PHE A 69 8.92 -2.47 -25.84
CA PHE A 69 8.78 -1.27 -25.02
C PHE A 69 8.20 -0.11 -25.83
N ALA A 70 8.74 0.16 -27.03
CA ALA A 70 8.21 1.19 -27.92
C ALA A 70 6.74 0.95 -28.28
N GLY A 71 6.36 -0.30 -28.59
CA GLY A 71 4.96 -0.68 -28.82
C GLY A 71 4.06 -0.46 -27.61
N ALA A 72 4.52 -0.81 -26.40
CA ALA A 72 3.78 -0.56 -25.16
C ALA A 72 3.62 0.95 -24.91
N MET A 73 4.67 1.75 -25.07
CA MET A 73 4.62 3.21 -24.95
C MET A 73 3.70 3.84 -26.00
N GLN A 74 3.70 3.32 -27.23
CA GLN A 74 2.78 3.77 -28.28
C GLN A 74 1.32 3.46 -27.93
N ALA A 75 1.04 2.26 -27.41
CA ALA A 75 -0.31 1.89 -26.95
C ALA A 75 -0.78 2.79 -25.80
N VAL A 76 0.11 3.09 -24.84
CA VAL A 76 -0.17 4.05 -23.77
C VAL A 76 -0.46 5.44 -24.35
N ASN A 77 0.36 5.92 -25.28
CA ASN A 77 0.14 7.21 -25.94
C ASN A 77 -1.21 7.26 -26.66
N GLN A 78 -1.58 6.22 -27.41
CA GLN A 78 -2.88 6.13 -28.08
C GLN A 78 -4.04 6.17 -27.07
N ALA A 79 -3.93 5.45 -25.94
CA ALA A 79 -4.94 5.47 -24.90
C ALA A 79 -5.08 6.85 -24.22
N ILE A 80 -3.96 7.57 -24.04
CA ILE A 80 -3.95 8.95 -23.53
C ILE A 80 -4.59 9.91 -24.54
N GLN A 81 -4.24 9.84 -25.82
CA GLN A 81 -4.82 10.67 -26.89
C GLN A 81 -6.32 10.39 -27.09
N ALA A 82 -6.75 9.16 -26.85
CA ALA A 82 -8.16 8.76 -26.86
C ALA A 82 -8.89 9.10 -25.54
N GLU A 83 -8.25 9.81 -24.61
CA GLU A 83 -8.79 10.22 -23.31
C GLU A 83 -9.35 9.08 -22.44
N GLN A 84 -8.87 7.84 -22.63
CA GLN A 84 -9.44 6.65 -21.99
C GLN A 84 -9.34 6.68 -20.45
N ILE A 85 -8.35 7.42 -19.92
CA ILE A 85 -8.12 7.60 -18.48
C ILE A 85 -8.35 9.05 -18.01
N GLY A 86 -8.86 9.92 -18.89
CA GLY A 86 -8.88 11.36 -18.68
C GLY A 86 -7.47 11.96 -18.76
N THR A 87 -7.22 13.01 -17.99
CA THR A 87 -5.90 13.65 -17.92
C THR A 87 -4.95 12.74 -17.14
N PRO A 88 -3.80 12.33 -17.70
CA PRO A 88 -2.75 11.64 -16.95
C PRO A 88 -2.33 12.48 -15.74
N VAL A 89 -2.07 11.88 -14.60
CA VAL A 89 -1.75 12.61 -13.35
C VAL A 89 -0.52 12.08 -12.63
N ALA A 90 -0.26 10.79 -12.78
CA ALA A 90 0.94 10.15 -12.25
C ALA A 90 1.39 8.99 -13.14
N LEU A 91 2.69 8.74 -13.15
CA LEU A 91 3.34 7.65 -13.87
C LEU A 91 4.17 6.80 -12.91
N ARG A 92 4.15 5.49 -13.09
CA ARG A 92 5.14 4.57 -12.54
C ARG A 92 5.60 3.61 -13.63
N ILE A 93 6.91 3.55 -13.85
CA ILE A 93 7.54 2.56 -14.74
C ILE A 93 8.64 1.81 -13.98
N VAL A 94 8.64 0.49 -14.07
CA VAL A 94 9.80 -0.36 -13.72
C VAL A 94 10.17 -1.15 -14.96
N THR A 95 11.44 -1.08 -15.34
CA THR A 95 11.93 -1.74 -16.54
C THR A 95 13.37 -2.17 -16.38
N HIS A 96 13.72 -3.34 -16.91
CA HIS A 96 15.08 -3.88 -16.86
C HIS A 96 15.72 -4.01 -18.26
N LEU A 97 15.16 -3.29 -19.24
CA LEU A 97 15.50 -3.46 -20.66
C LEU A 97 16.76 -2.69 -21.09
N ALA A 98 17.50 -2.06 -20.16
CA ALA A 98 18.76 -1.40 -20.50
C ALA A 98 19.81 -2.46 -20.87
N ALA A 99 20.44 -2.26 -22.03
CA ALA A 99 21.42 -3.18 -22.60
C ALA A 99 22.65 -3.38 -21.68
N ASP A 100 23.03 -2.34 -20.96
CA ASP A 100 24.12 -2.34 -20.01
C ASP A 100 23.93 -1.26 -18.93
N LEU A 101 24.79 -1.27 -17.91
CA LEU A 101 24.78 -0.29 -16.82
C LEU A 101 25.00 1.15 -17.30
N THR A 102 25.69 1.35 -18.42
CA THR A 102 26.00 2.70 -18.93
C THR A 102 24.80 3.36 -19.61
N SER A 103 23.83 2.57 -20.06
CA SER A 103 22.60 3.02 -20.74
C SER A 103 21.39 3.19 -19.82
N VAL A 104 21.42 2.64 -18.59
CA VAL A 104 20.31 2.73 -17.61
C VAL A 104 19.88 4.17 -17.36
N GLN A 105 20.84 5.07 -17.14
CA GLN A 105 20.56 6.48 -16.84
C GLN A 105 19.93 7.19 -18.04
N ARG A 106 20.48 6.96 -19.23
CA ARG A 106 20.00 7.58 -20.45
C ARG A 106 18.58 7.14 -20.77
N PHE A 107 18.31 5.84 -20.64
CA PHE A 107 16.99 5.28 -20.85
C PHE A 107 15.96 5.86 -19.88
N ALA A 108 16.32 6.05 -18.60
CA ALA A 108 15.46 6.73 -17.64
C ALA A 108 15.12 8.16 -18.09
N ALA A 109 16.10 8.90 -18.63
CA ALA A 109 15.87 10.25 -19.16
C ALA A 109 14.90 10.26 -20.35
N ASP A 110 15.03 9.34 -21.30
CA ASP A 110 14.12 9.23 -22.46
C ASP A 110 12.67 8.92 -22.03
N VAL A 111 12.51 8.01 -21.06
CA VAL A 111 11.20 7.70 -20.48
C VAL A 111 10.58 8.91 -19.78
N LEU A 112 11.39 9.67 -19.03
CA LEU A 112 10.92 10.88 -18.36
C LEU A 112 10.52 11.97 -19.36
N VAL A 113 11.26 12.16 -20.45
CA VAL A 113 10.88 13.09 -21.52
C VAL A 113 9.57 12.66 -22.18
N THR A 114 9.37 11.36 -22.40
CA THR A 114 8.09 10.83 -22.87
C THR A 114 6.95 11.14 -21.89
N ALA A 115 7.20 10.98 -20.59
CA ALA A 115 6.23 11.34 -19.55
C ALA A 115 5.88 12.85 -19.59
N SER A 116 6.88 13.73 -19.75
CA SER A 116 6.69 15.18 -19.91
C SER A 116 5.73 15.52 -21.06
N ASN A 117 5.85 14.80 -22.18
CA ASN A 117 4.95 14.97 -23.33
C ASN A 117 3.52 14.50 -23.03
N TRP A 118 3.34 13.34 -22.40
CA TRP A 118 2.01 12.85 -21.98
C TRP A 118 1.33 13.78 -20.98
N PHE A 119 2.14 14.42 -20.15
CA PHE A 119 1.74 15.37 -19.13
C PHE A 119 1.48 16.76 -19.68
N GLY A 120 2.01 17.07 -20.87
CA GLY A 120 2.00 18.42 -21.44
C GLY A 120 2.63 19.43 -20.48
N SER A 121 3.70 19.04 -19.77
CA SER A 121 4.29 19.86 -18.71
C SER A 121 5.80 19.69 -18.60
N GLU A 122 6.48 20.80 -18.31
CA GLU A 122 7.91 20.81 -18.04
C GLU A 122 8.24 20.24 -16.66
N PHE A 123 9.46 19.73 -16.50
CA PHE A 123 10.00 19.34 -15.21
C PHE A 123 10.12 20.55 -14.30
N SER A 124 9.74 20.39 -13.02
CA SER A 124 10.04 21.35 -11.97
C SER A 124 11.17 20.84 -11.07
N GLN A 125 11.21 19.52 -10.84
CA GLN A 125 12.15 18.89 -9.94
C GLN A 125 12.38 17.41 -10.30
N LEU A 126 13.58 16.91 -10.06
CA LEU A 126 13.94 15.50 -10.18
C LEU A 126 14.80 15.06 -9.00
N SER A 127 14.45 13.93 -8.39
CA SER A 127 15.29 13.19 -7.44
C SER A 127 15.66 11.84 -8.05
N ALA A 128 16.85 11.34 -7.76
CA ALA A 128 17.32 10.04 -8.20
C ALA A 128 18.11 9.36 -7.07
N GLY A 129 17.92 8.06 -6.93
CA GLY A 129 18.63 7.16 -6.03
C GLY A 129 18.88 5.80 -6.69
N GLY A 130 19.80 5.02 -6.14
CA GLY A 130 20.18 3.70 -6.65
C GLY A 130 21.67 3.57 -6.98
N GLY A 131 22.04 2.40 -7.51
CA GLY A 131 23.41 2.00 -7.82
C GLY A 131 23.49 0.61 -8.48
N SER A 132 24.70 0.19 -8.87
CA SER A 132 25.09 -1.19 -9.25
C SER A 132 24.14 -2.01 -10.14
N GLY A 133 23.30 -1.39 -10.99
CA GLY A 133 22.30 -2.16 -11.74
C GLY A 133 20.92 -1.54 -11.82
N GLN A 134 20.61 -0.62 -10.92
CA GLN A 134 19.28 -0.06 -10.77
C GLN A 134 19.34 1.44 -10.43
N ILE A 135 18.58 2.25 -11.14
CA ILE A 135 18.35 3.66 -10.81
C ILE A 135 16.83 3.88 -10.71
N SER A 136 16.39 4.56 -9.66
CA SER A 136 15.02 5.03 -9.53
C SER A 136 15.01 6.55 -9.44
N THR A 137 14.06 7.16 -10.15
CA THR A 137 13.87 8.60 -10.18
C THR A 137 12.46 8.96 -9.77
N LEU A 138 12.30 10.05 -9.01
CA LEU A 138 11.03 10.68 -8.71
C LEU A 138 11.05 12.11 -9.25
N SER A 139 10.25 12.37 -10.28
CA SER A 139 10.14 13.66 -10.96
C SER A 139 8.80 14.33 -10.67
N ARG A 140 8.84 15.66 -10.53
CA ARG A 140 7.68 16.53 -10.41
C ARG A 140 7.63 17.47 -11.60
N PHE A 141 6.41 17.79 -12.01
CA PHE A 141 6.15 18.66 -13.15
C PHE A 141 5.51 19.97 -12.69
N VAL A 142 5.58 21.02 -13.52
CA VAL A 142 5.08 22.37 -13.18
C VAL A 142 3.59 22.38 -12.86
N ASN A 143 2.80 21.52 -13.53
CA ASN A 143 1.36 21.40 -13.26
C ASN A 143 1.02 20.49 -12.06
N GLY A 144 2.04 19.99 -11.35
CA GLY A 144 1.90 19.17 -10.15
C GLY A 144 1.81 17.66 -10.39
N GLN A 145 1.90 17.18 -11.64
CA GLN A 145 1.98 15.74 -11.93
C GLN A 145 3.30 15.15 -11.43
N THR A 146 3.36 13.81 -11.36
CA THR A 146 4.52 13.07 -10.85
C THR A 146 4.87 11.87 -11.73
N ALA A 147 6.16 11.57 -11.85
CA ALA A 147 6.63 10.36 -12.52
C ALA A 147 7.69 9.65 -11.68
N LEU A 148 7.48 8.37 -11.44
CA LEU A 148 8.38 7.48 -10.73
C LEU A 148 8.93 6.44 -11.72
N VAL A 149 10.18 6.58 -12.14
CA VAL A 149 10.78 5.74 -13.18
C VAL A 149 11.96 5.00 -12.61
N SER A 150 11.90 3.68 -12.64
CA SER A 150 12.94 2.77 -12.18
C SER A 150 13.46 1.95 -13.35
N VAL A 151 14.74 2.07 -13.65
CA VAL A 151 15.40 1.38 -14.75
C VAL A 151 16.53 0.54 -14.19
N GLY A 152 16.62 -0.71 -14.62
CA GLY A 152 17.80 -1.54 -14.39
C GLY A 152 18.28 -2.25 -15.64
N SER A 153 19.32 -3.04 -15.49
CA SER A 153 19.91 -3.86 -16.56
C SER A 153 19.90 -5.35 -16.20
N ASN A 154 20.27 -6.20 -17.16
CA ASN A 154 20.55 -7.64 -17.00
C ASN A 154 19.35 -8.56 -16.73
N LEU A 155 18.14 -8.04 -16.54
CA LEU A 155 16.92 -8.83 -16.36
C LEU A 155 15.87 -8.42 -17.38
N SER A 156 14.93 -9.31 -17.67
CA SER A 156 13.79 -8.98 -18.53
C SER A 156 12.58 -8.64 -17.67
N GLY A 157 12.06 -7.44 -17.81
CA GLY A 157 10.84 -7.03 -17.12
C GLY A 157 10.41 -5.64 -17.53
N LEU A 158 9.10 -5.46 -17.73
CA LEU A 158 8.50 -4.16 -17.98
C LEU A 158 7.13 -4.10 -17.32
N GLU A 159 6.95 -3.04 -16.55
CA GLU A 159 5.68 -2.69 -15.96
C GLU A 159 5.45 -1.19 -16.07
N ILE A 160 4.29 -0.82 -16.60
CA ILE A 160 3.87 0.56 -16.80
C ILE A 160 2.52 0.74 -16.10
N ILE A 161 2.45 1.74 -15.23
CA ILE A 161 1.19 2.17 -14.61
C ILE A 161 1.04 3.67 -14.85
N VAL A 162 -0.02 4.04 -15.56
CA VAL A 162 -0.40 5.45 -15.76
C VAL A 162 -1.72 5.67 -15.05
N TRP A 163 -1.70 6.50 -14.02
CA TRP A 163 -2.92 6.99 -13.41
C TRP A 163 -3.37 8.23 -14.18
N GLY A 164 -4.60 8.22 -14.65
CA GLY A 164 -5.33 9.41 -15.07
C GLY A 164 -6.42 9.73 -14.05
N ASN A 165 -6.89 10.98 -14.03
CA ASN A 165 -7.89 11.39 -13.04
C ASN A 165 -9.21 10.60 -13.13
N ARG A 166 -9.49 9.95 -14.27
CA ARG A 166 -10.70 9.17 -14.52
C ARG A 166 -10.46 7.66 -14.65
N GLY A 167 -9.22 7.21 -14.81
CA GLY A 167 -8.91 5.80 -15.05
C GLY A 167 -7.46 5.44 -14.76
N THR A 168 -7.13 4.16 -14.87
CA THR A 168 -5.75 3.69 -14.73
C THR A 168 -5.44 2.75 -15.88
N LEU A 169 -4.32 3.01 -16.57
CA LEU A 169 -3.71 2.05 -17.49
C LEU A 169 -2.68 1.27 -16.70
N SER A 170 -2.73 -0.04 -16.80
CA SER A 170 -1.72 -0.93 -16.24
C SER A 170 -1.33 -1.93 -17.32
N TRP A 171 -0.05 -1.96 -17.62
CA TRP A 171 0.55 -2.88 -18.57
C TRP A 171 1.65 -3.67 -17.86
N GLU A 172 1.64 -4.97 -18.07
CA GLU A 172 2.62 -5.92 -17.54
C GLU A 172 2.93 -6.90 -18.68
N GLY A 173 4.20 -7.02 -19.04
CA GLY A 173 4.65 -7.96 -20.06
C GLY A 173 5.57 -8.99 -19.46
N ASP A 174 5.19 -10.27 -19.57
CA ASP A 174 6.11 -11.38 -19.30
C ASP A 174 7.11 -11.53 -20.45
N SER A 175 8.33 -11.91 -20.09
CA SER A 175 9.46 -12.07 -21.02
C SER A 175 9.23 -13.07 -22.15
N GLN A 176 8.22 -13.95 -22.03
CA GLN A 176 7.88 -14.96 -23.03
C GLN A 176 7.03 -14.44 -24.21
N TRP A 177 6.30 -13.33 -24.03
CA TRP A 177 5.54 -12.68 -25.12
C TRP A 177 6.37 -11.65 -25.90
N LEU A 178 7.59 -11.38 -25.44
CA LEU A 178 8.50 -10.40 -26.02
C LEU A 178 9.28 -10.96 -27.24
N LEU A 179 8.71 -11.87 -28.05
CA LEU A 179 9.43 -12.55 -29.14
C LEU A 179 8.78 -12.45 -30.54
N THR A 180 7.96 -11.43 -30.79
CA THR A 180 7.45 -11.17 -32.14
C THR A 180 7.95 -9.83 -32.67
N THR A 181 8.88 -9.87 -33.63
CA THR A 181 9.38 -8.72 -34.39
C THR A 181 8.43 -8.36 -35.52
N GLU A 182 8.22 -7.06 -35.74
CA GLU A 182 8.61 -6.44 -37.02
C GLU A 182 9.67 -5.36 -36.69
N GLU A 183 10.73 -5.32 -37.49
CA GLU A 183 11.86 -4.40 -37.32
C GLU A 183 11.42 -2.95 -37.58
N THR A 184 11.80 -2.03 -36.69
CA THR A 184 11.84 -0.60 -36.99
C THR A 184 13.26 -0.05 -36.80
N SER A 185 13.69 0.70 -37.81
CA SER A 185 15.04 1.22 -38.02
C SER A 185 15.41 2.41 -37.14
N GLU A 186 16.67 2.41 -36.75
CA GLU A 186 17.59 3.42 -36.21
C GLU A 186 17.18 4.90 -36.04
N THR A 187 17.65 5.42 -34.89
CA THR A 187 18.13 6.79 -34.58
C THR A 187 17.16 7.97 -34.75
N GLU A 188 16.42 8.26 -33.67
CA GLU A 188 15.94 9.63 -33.43
C GLU A 188 17.08 10.49 -32.87
N ALA A 189 17.22 11.71 -33.39
CA ALA A 189 18.13 12.70 -32.85
C ALA A 189 17.80 12.96 -31.37
N THR A 190 18.80 12.82 -30.51
CA THR A 190 18.64 13.04 -29.07
C THR A 190 18.25 14.49 -28.79
N SER A 191 17.13 14.68 -28.09
CA SER A 191 16.66 16.02 -27.75
C SER A 191 17.58 16.68 -26.71
N ASP A 192 17.77 18.00 -26.81
CA ASP A 192 18.47 18.81 -25.81
C ASP A 192 17.83 18.66 -24.41
N LEU A 193 16.53 18.37 -24.35
CA LEU A 193 15.85 18.10 -23.08
C LEU A 193 16.29 16.78 -22.46
N THR A 194 16.47 15.72 -23.25
CA THR A 194 16.95 14.43 -22.72
C THR A 194 18.33 14.59 -22.10
N GLU A 195 19.26 15.30 -22.75
CA GLU A 195 20.59 15.57 -22.19
C GLU A 195 20.52 16.34 -20.86
N LYS A 196 19.62 17.33 -20.76
CA LYS A 196 19.40 18.07 -19.50
C LYS A 196 18.84 17.19 -18.39
N VAL A 197 17.89 16.31 -18.70
CA VAL A 197 17.32 15.37 -17.72
C VAL A 197 18.37 14.34 -17.28
N ASP A 198 19.14 13.81 -18.21
CA ASP A 198 20.24 12.88 -17.94
C ASP A 198 21.30 13.49 -17.01
N ALA A 199 21.71 14.73 -17.29
CA ALA A 199 22.61 15.48 -16.41
C ALA A 199 22.01 15.75 -15.03
N ALA A 200 20.69 15.99 -14.95
CA ALA A 200 19.98 16.16 -13.68
C ALA A 200 19.95 14.86 -12.86
N ILE A 201 19.74 13.70 -13.50
CA ILE A 201 19.82 12.39 -12.84
C ILE A 201 21.23 12.19 -12.27
N THR A 202 22.29 12.40 -13.08
CA THR A 202 23.68 12.31 -12.63
C THR A 202 23.95 13.19 -11.41
N LYS A 203 23.50 14.44 -11.46
CA LYS A 203 23.72 15.41 -10.38
C LYS A 203 22.95 15.01 -9.11
N SER A 204 21.73 14.52 -9.24
CA SER A 204 20.95 14.03 -8.09
C SER A 204 21.63 12.82 -7.45
N LEU A 205 22.02 11.81 -8.24
CA LEU A 205 22.69 10.60 -7.73
C LEU A 205 23.99 10.93 -6.98
N LYS A 206 24.79 11.89 -7.50
CA LYS A 206 26.05 12.30 -6.86
C LYS A 206 25.85 13.10 -5.56
N SER A 207 24.76 13.87 -5.46
CA SER A 207 24.53 14.77 -4.34
C SER A 207 23.58 14.21 -3.28
N GLY A 208 22.79 13.19 -3.61
CA GLY A 208 21.66 12.73 -2.80
C GLY A 208 20.55 13.79 -2.66
N GLN A 209 20.58 14.84 -3.49
CA GLN A 209 19.67 15.97 -3.39
C GLN A 209 18.89 16.19 -4.70
N PRO A 210 17.63 16.66 -4.62
CA PRO A 210 16.85 16.94 -5.81
C PRO A 210 17.49 18.04 -6.68
N VAL A 211 17.36 17.90 -7.99
CA VAL A 211 17.70 18.94 -8.97
C VAL A 211 16.43 19.69 -9.35
N HIS A 212 16.48 21.02 -9.25
CA HIS A 212 15.41 21.91 -9.69
C HIS A 212 15.67 22.42 -11.11
N PHE A 213 14.64 22.42 -11.94
CA PHE A 213 14.69 22.95 -13.31
C PHE A 213 14.25 24.41 -13.32
N GLN A 214 14.90 25.25 -14.14
CA GLN A 214 14.55 26.65 -14.25
C GLN A 214 13.33 26.84 -15.17
N GLY A 215 12.16 27.06 -14.59
CA GLY A 215 10.96 27.58 -15.27
C GLY A 215 10.51 28.89 -14.62
N ARG A 216 10.00 29.86 -15.40
CA ARG A 216 9.45 31.14 -14.88
C ARG A 216 8.30 30.87 -13.91
N THR A 217 8.52 30.93 -12.60
CA THR A 217 7.45 31.22 -11.62
C THR A 217 7.97 32.02 -10.43
N SER A 218 7.02 32.78 -9.88
CA SER A 218 7.15 33.88 -8.92
C SER A 218 8.01 33.62 -7.70
N THR A 219 8.74 34.66 -7.31
CA THR A 219 9.46 34.90 -6.06
C THR A 219 8.83 34.22 -4.82
N SER A 220 9.50 33.20 -4.28
CA SER A 220 9.34 32.82 -2.87
C SER A 220 10.31 33.66 -2.03
N ARG A 221 9.78 34.40 -1.05
CA ARG A 221 10.57 35.08 -0.02
C ARG A 221 11.46 34.05 0.70
N THR A 222 12.75 34.31 0.69
CA THR A 222 13.77 33.62 1.47
C THR A 222 13.53 33.89 2.96
N ALA A 223 13.35 32.83 3.75
CA ALA A 223 13.56 32.89 5.19
C ALA A 223 15.06 32.73 5.48
N ASP A 224 15.60 33.69 6.21
CA ASP A 224 16.99 33.80 6.66
C ASP A 224 17.34 32.68 7.67
N PRO A 225 18.39 31.87 7.45
CA PRO A 225 18.90 30.94 8.43
C PRO A 225 20.19 31.50 9.04
N SER A 226 20.07 32.33 10.08
CA SER A 226 21.18 32.64 10.96
C SER A 226 20.84 32.24 12.39
N GLU A 227 21.39 31.10 12.81
CA GLU A 227 22.07 30.91 14.11
C GLU A 227 22.52 29.44 14.22
N ARG A 228 23.84 29.24 14.25
CA ARG A 228 24.45 27.99 14.73
C ARG A 228 24.45 28.03 16.25
N PRO A 229 24.21 26.89 16.92
CA PRO A 229 25.10 26.52 18.01
C PRO A 229 25.78 25.17 17.80
N SER A 230 26.93 25.06 18.44
CA SER A 230 27.93 24.01 18.35
C SER A 230 27.43 22.62 18.73
N ALA A 231 27.96 21.63 18.02
CA ALA A 231 27.91 20.22 18.37
C ALA A 231 28.40 19.99 19.81
N ALA A 232 27.51 19.51 20.67
CA ALA A 232 27.88 18.70 21.82
C ALA A 232 27.58 17.25 21.44
N VAL A 233 28.64 16.45 21.36
CA VAL A 233 28.55 14.98 21.33
C VAL A 233 27.93 14.56 22.65
N VAL A 234 26.67 14.14 22.64
CA VAL A 234 26.06 13.46 23.77
C VAL A 234 26.13 11.97 23.48
N ALA A 235 26.85 11.28 24.37
CA ALA A 235 27.07 9.85 24.36
C ALA A 235 25.75 9.08 24.24
N ASN A 236 25.83 7.95 23.52
CA ASN A 236 24.89 6.84 23.67
C ASN A 236 24.59 6.66 25.16
N PRO A 237 23.32 6.61 25.59
CA PRO A 237 23.02 5.97 26.84
C PRO A 237 23.32 4.49 26.64
N GLU A 238 24.48 4.04 27.13
CA GLU A 238 24.64 2.67 27.59
C GLU A 238 23.63 2.46 28.72
N GLY A 239 22.40 2.13 28.34
CA GLY A 239 21.28 1.81 29.22
C GLY A 239 20.99 0.32 29.13
N ASP A 240 21.55 -0.43 30.07
CA ASP A 240 21.19 -1.79 30.49
C ASP A 240 20.72 -2.74 29.37
N ASN A 241 21.67 -3.53 28.86
CA ASN A 241 21.47 -4.62 27.90
C ASN A 241 20.87 -5.88 28.56
N ARG A 242 20.01 -5.72 29.58
CA ARG A 242 19.12 -6.78 30.03
C ARG A 242 17.92 -6.81 29.10
N ALA A 243 17.74 -7.94 28.43
CA ALA A 243 16.44 -8.29 27.86
C ALA A 243 15.37 -8.04 28.95
N PRO A 244 14.31 -7.27 28.67
CA PRO A 244 13.26 -7.07 29.65
C PRO A 244 12.65 -8.43 30.03
N ASP A 245 12.27 -8.56 31.30
CA ASP A 245 11.48 -9.70 31.78
C ASP A 245 10.30 -9.93 30.82
N ALA A 246 10.00 -11.20 30.53
CA ALA A 246 8.93 -11.60 29.64
C ALA A 246 7.62 -10.83 29.94
N PRO A 247 6.77 -10.55 28.93
CA PRO A 247 5.46 -9.94 29.14
C PRO A 247 4.73 -10.67 30.25
N ARG A 248 3.98 -9.95 31.10
CA ARG A 248 3.29 -10.52 32.28
C ARG A 248 2.56 -11.82 31.93
N ALA A 249 3.22 -12.96 32.12
CA ALA A 249 2.68 -14.28 31.89
C ALA A 249 1.77 -14.61 33.08
N GLY A 250 0.49 -14.84 32.82
CA GLY A 250 -0.43 -15.28 33.88
C GLY A 250 -1.91 -14.98 33.66
N GLN A 251 -2.27 -14.08 32.73
CA GLN A 251 -3.67 -13.90 32.35
C GLN A 251 -4.08 -15.04 31.43
N LYS A 252 -5.18 -15.74 31.76
CA LYS A 252 -5.70 -16.85 30.95
C LYS A 252 -6.94 -16.40 30.18
N PRO A 253 -7.15 -16.91 28.95
CA PRO A 253 -8.38 -16.63 28.22
C PRO A 253 -9.63 -17.12 28.98
N PRO A 254 -10.80 -16.51 28.75
CA PRO A 254 -11.04 -15.46 27.76
C PRO A 254 -10.54 -14.07 28.21
N TYR A 255 -9.75 -13.43 27.36
CA TYR A 255 -9.28 -12.06 27.51
C TYR A 255 -10.43 -11.09 27.32
N GLY A 256 -10.76 -10.33 28.35
CA GLY A 256 -11.68 -9.21 28.22
C GLY A 256 -11.06 -8.06 27.43
N VAL A 257 -11.75 -7.66 26.36
CA VAL A 257 -11.35 -6.62 25.41
C VAL A 257 -12.16 -5.36 25.67
N LEU A 258 -11.47 -4.28 26.01
CA LEU A 258 -12.02 -2.93 26.11
C LEU A 258 -11.82 -2.20 24.79
N LEU A 259 -12.89 -1.62 24.24
CA LEU A 259 -12.82 -0.85 23.00
C LEU A 259 -12.68 0.64 23.31
N VAL A 260 -11.70 1.30 22.68
CA VAL A 260 -11.57 2.77 22.67
C VAL A 260 -11.75 3.23 21.24
N ALA A 261 -12.97 3.66 20.92
CA ALA A 261 -13.35 4.08 19.59
C ALA A 261 -12.92 5.53 19.30
N GLY A 262 -12.80 5.88 18.02
CA GLY A 262 -12.62 7.25 17.53
C GLY A 262 -13.89 7.82 16.91
N ASP A 263 -13.75 8.92 16.16
CA ASP A 263 -14.85 9.52 15.38
C ASP A 263 -15.19 8.73 14.09
N HIS A 264 -15.55 7.44 14.26
CA HIS A 264 -15.86 6.42 13.25
C HIS A 264 -14.67 5.94 12.39
N THR A 265 -14.06 4.84 12.83
CA THR A 265 -12.88 4.20 12.22
C THR A 265 -12.93 2.67 12.39
N HIS A 266 -11.85 1.94 12.12
CA HIS A 266 -11.78 0.47 11.98
C HIS A 266 -12.28 -0.36 13.17
N GLN A 267 -12.65 0.27 14.29
CA GLN A 267 -13.09 -0.38 15.52
C GLN A 267 -14.23 -1.38 15.31
N SER A 268 -15.18 -1.11 14.41
CA SER A 268 -16.26 -2.07 14.11
C SER A 268 -15.70 -3.38 13.51
N THR A 269 -14.67 -3.29 12.67
CA THR A 269 -13.99 -4.45 12.08
C THR A 269 -13.11 -5.16 13.11
N TYR A 270 -12.36 -4.42 13.93
CA TYR A 270 -11.50 -5.02 14.96
C TYR A 270 -12.30 -5.68 16.07
N ALA A 271 -13.39 -5.05 16.51
CA ALA A 271 -14.30 -5.63 17.50
C ALA A 271 -14.91 -6.94 17.00
N GLN A 272 -15.32 -7.00 15.72
CA GLN A 272 -15.83 -8.22 15.12
C GLN A 272 -14.76 -9.32 15.03
N ALA A 273 -13.54 -8.97 14.60
CA ALA A 273 -12.43 -9.93 14.51
C ALA A 273 -12.06 -10.50 15.88
N LEU A 274 -11.90 -9.65 16.89
CA LEU A 274 -11.59 -10.07 18.25
C LEU A 274 -12.75 -10.86 18.87
N ALA A 275 -14.01 -10.44 18.69
CA ALA A 275 -15.16 -11.18 19.23
C ALA A 275 -15.40 -12.55 18.56
N ALA A 276 -14.88 -12.76 17.35
CA ALA A 276 -14.97 -14.04 16.65
C ALA A 276 -13.97 -15.08 17.21
N ASP A 277 -12.89 -14.65 17.87
CA ASP A 277 -11.92 -15.54 18.50
C ASP A 277 -12.42 -15.97 19.90
N PRO A 278 -12.48 -17.29 20.19
CA PRO A 278 -12.98 -17.80 21.48
C PRO A 278 -12.10 -17.40 22.68
N ARG A 279 -10.85 -16.97 22.45
CA ARG A 279 -9.98 -16.44 23.51
C ARG A 279 -10.37 -15.03 23.93
N CYS A 280 -11.32 -14.37 23.29
CA CYS A 280 -11.69 -12.99 23.57
C CYS A 280 -13.14 -12.84 24.03
N LYS A 281 -13.41 -11.82 24.84
CA LYS A 281 -14.75 -11.35 25.19
C LYS A 281 -14.78 -9.83 25.20
N LEU A 282 -15.68 -9.21 24.44
CA LEU A 282 -15.87 -7.75 24.53
C LEU A 282 -16.51 -7.40 25.89
N VAL A 283 -15.83 -6.60 26.71
CA VAL A 283 -16.31 -6.25 28.07
C VAL A 283 -16.89 -4.84 28.17
N GLY A 284 -16.60 -3.98 27.19
CA GLY A 284 -17.19 -2.65 27.10
C GLY A 284 -16.55 -1.81 26.02
N LEU A 285 -17.22 -0.69 25.71
CA LEU A 285 -16.67 0.42 24.95
C LEU A 285 -16.49 1.59 25.89
N THR A 286 -15.38 2.30 25.83
CA THR A 286 -15.14 3.52 26.60
C THR A 286 -14.48 4.58 25.75
N ASP A 287 -14.37 5.78 26.32
CA ASP A 287 -13.70 6.91 25.74
C ASP A 287 -13.34 7.92 26.86
N GLU A 288 -12.65 9.01 26.52
CA GLU A 288 -12.38 10.09 27.48
C GLU A 288 -13.67 10.86 27.86
N THR A 289 -13.63 11.59 28.97
CA THR A 289 -14.69 12.53 29.32
C THR A 289 -14.68 13.76 28.40
N GLY A 290 -15.82 14.42 28.23
CA GLY A 290 -15.90 15.67 27.44
C GLY A 290 -15.89 15.46 25.92
N LEU A 291 -16.39 14.31 25.44
CA LEU A 291 -16.51 14.01 24.02
C LEU A 291 -17.42 15.00 23.29
N THR A 292 -17.17 15.16 22.00
CA THR A 292 -18.11 15.87 21.12
C THR A 292 -19.44 15.11 21.05
N PRO A 293 -20.59 15.80 20.85
CA PRO A 293 -21.89 15.14 20.70
C PRO A 293 -21.90 14.07 19.60
N ARG A 294 -21.13 14.29 18.54
CA ARG A 294 -20.94 13.34 17.45
C ARG A 294 -20.28 12.05 17.94
N ARG A 295 -19.14 12.14 18.64
CA ARG A 295 -18.40 10.97 19.13
C ARG A 295 -19.20 10.20 20.18
N SER A 296 -19.85 10.91 21.12
CA SER A 296 -20.77 10.28 22.09
C SER A 296 -21.87 9.46 21.40
N ARG A 297 -22.49 10.03 20.35
CA ARG A 297 -23.53 9.34 19.58
C ARG A 297 -22.99 8.10 18.86
N LEU A 298 -21.83 8.20 18.23
CA LEU A 298 -21.22 7.09 17.48
C LEU A 298 -20.77 5.95 18.40
N ASN A 299 -20.18 6.29 19.56
CA ASN A 299 -19.79 5.32 20.59
C ASN A 299 -21.01 4.57 21.11
N LYS A 300 -22.10 5.29 21.41
CA LYS A 300 -23.37 4.68 21.79
C LYS A 300 -23.90 3.73 20.70
N GLN A 301 -23.93 4.17 19.45
CA GLN A 301 -24.38 3.33 18.33
C GLN A 301 -23.53 2.07 18.14
N LEU A 302 -22.21 2.15 18.31
CA LEU A 302 -21.33 0.99 18.21
C LEU A 302 -21.55 0.04 19.40
N ALA A 303 -21.64 0.56 20.62
CA ALA A 303 -21.91 -0.23 21.82
C ALA A 303 -23.25 -0.96 21.73
N ASP A 304 -24.32 -0.26 21.31
CA ASP A 304 -25.65 -0.83 21.10
C ASP A 304 -25.63 -1.93 20.03
N ARG A 305 -24.93 -1.72 18.90
CA ARG A 305 -24.79 -2.73 17.83
C ARG A 305 -24.05 -3.98 18.29
N LEU A 306 -23.06 -3.83 19.16
CA LEU A 306 -22.25 -4.94 19.68
C LEU A 306 -22.88 -5.59 20.92
N GLY A 307 -23.92 -5.00 21.51
CA GLY A 307 -24.54 -5.49 22.74
C GLY A 307 -23.63 -5.41 23.97
N ILE A 308 -22.76 -4.39 24.05
CA ILE A 308 -21.79 -4.20 25.13
C ILE A 308 -22.03 -2.88 25.88
N PRO A 309 -21.64 -2.76 27.16
CA PRO A 309 -21.83 -1.52 27.90
C PRO A 309 -20.93 -0.39 27.39
N LEU A 310 -21.47 0.84 27.37
CA LEU A 310 -20.71 2.07 27.21
C LEU A 310 -20.26 2.57 28.59
N LEU A 311 -18.96 2.47 28.88
CA LEU A 311 -18.35 2.87 30.14
C LEU A 311 -17.95 4.36 30.09
N PRO A 312 -18.33 5.18 31.09
CA PRO A 312 -18.22 6.64 31.00
C PRO A 312 -16.82 7.21 31.23
N ASN A 313 -15.91 6.43 31.82
CA ASN A 313 -14.61 6.89 32.28
C ASN A 313 -13.53 5.87 31.90
N LEU A 314 -12.60 6.30 31.04
CA LEU A 314 -11.47 5.48 30.59
C LEU A 314 -10.62 4.95 31.75
N HIS A 315 -10.27 5.80 32.72
CA HIS A 315 -9.43 5.41 33.85
C HIS A 315 -10.10 4.32 34.71
N GLU A 316 -11.39 4.48 35.02
CA GLU A 316 -12.16 3.46 35.73
C GLU A 316 -12.29 2.17 34.92
N ALA A 317 -12.49 2.27 33.60
CA ALA A 317 -12.56 1.12 32.71
C ALA A 317 -11.23 0.35 32.67
N LEU A 318 -10.09 1.06 32.60
CA LEU A 318 -8.75 0.47 32.62
C LEU A 318 -8.42 -0.19 33.97
N ALA A 319 -8.97 0.32 35.08
CA ALA A 319 -8.77 -0.26 36.41
C ALA A 319 -9.53 -1.59 36.62
N ARG A 320 -10.44 -1.97 35.72
CA ARG A 320 -11.20 -3.21 35.86
C ARG A 320 -10.31 -4.44 35.72
N ALA A 321 -10.54 -5.42 36.59
CA ALA A 321 -9.83 -6.70 36.57
C ALA A 321 -10.22 -7.59 35.39
N ASP A 322 -11.39 -7.39 34.79
CA ASP A 322 -11.84 -8.13 33.61
C ASP A 322 -11.33 -7.54 32.28
N VAL A 323 -10.59 -6.42 32.31
CA VAL A 323 -9.96 -5.82 31.12
C VAL A 323 -8.51 -6.27 31.01
N HIS A 324 -8.17 -6.91 29.90
CA HIS A 324 -6.85 -7.49 29.62
C HIS A 324 -6.23 -6.86 28.37
N ILE A 325 -7.05 -6.64 27.34
CA ILE A 325 -6.68 -6.05 26.05
C ILE A 325 -7.44 -4.74 25.87
N VAL A 326 -6.78 -3.71 25.33
CA VAL A 326 -7.42 -2.49 24.83
C VAL A 326 -7.23 -2.40 23.32
N SER A 327 -8.34 -2.36 22.58
CA SER A 327 -8.34 -2.08 21.15
C SER A 327 -8.54 -0.58 20.94
N VAL A 328 -7.55 0.10 20.34
CA VAL A 328 -7.51 1.57 20.26
C VAL A 328 -7.59 2.05 18.81
N CYS A 329 -8.76 2.58 18.43
CA CYS A 329 -9.03 3.20 17.13
C CYS A 329 -9.26 4.71 17.20
N ALA A 330 -8.98 5.35 18.34
CA ALA A 330 -9.01 6.80 18.49
C ALA A 330 -8.11 7.48 17.45
N GLU A 331 -8.46 8.70 17.01
CA GLU A 331 -7.64 9.48 16.08
C GLU A 331 -6.21 9.74 16.61
N PRO A 332 -5.21 9.91 15.72
CA PRO A 332 -3.81 10.03 16.12
C PRO A 332 -3.53 11.07 17.22
N ARG A 333 -4.18 12.25 17.15
CA ARG A 333 -4.05 13.31 18.17
C ARG A 333 -4.37 12.86 19.60
N ARG A 334 -5.26 11.87 19.76
CA ARG A 334 -5.65 11.33 21.07
C ARG A 334 -5.01 9.97 21.32
N ARG A 335 -4.72 9.21 20.27
CA ARG A 335 -4.20 7.84 20.37
C ARG A 335 -2.95 7.75 21.26
N GLY A 336 -1.98 8.63 21.07
CA GLY A 336 -0.72 8.58 21.82
C GLY A 336 -0.93 8.53 23.34
N ARG A 337 -1.61 9.54 23.89
CA ARG A 337 -1.92 9.58 25.33
C ARG A 337 -2.84 8.47 25.83
N LEU A 338 -3.74 7.96 24.97
CA LEU A 338 -4.65 6.87 25.33
C LEU A 338 -3.93 5.53 25.40
N VAL A 339 -3.01 5.29 24.46
CA VAL A 339 -2.17 4.09 24.42
C VAL A 339 -1.21 4.08 25.60
N VAL A 340 -0.59 5.21 25.94
CA VAL A 340 0.26 5.35 27.13
C VAL A 340 -0.52 4.99 28.40
N GLN A 341 -1.71 5.57 28.62
CA GLN A 341 -2.56 5.25 29.78
C GLN A 341 -2.92 3.76 29.85
N ALA A 342 -3.25 3.14 28.72
CA ALA A 342 -3.58 1.73 28.66
C ALA A 342 -2.37 0.82 28.94
N ALA A 343 -1.18 1.18 28.42
CA ALA A 343 0.06 0.47 28.71
C ALA A 343 0.43 0.59 30.20
N GLU A 344 0.36 1.78 30.79
CA GLU A 344 0.65 2.01 32.22
C GLU A 344 -0.32 1.26 33.14
N ALA A 345 -1.57 1.05 32.71
CA ALA A 345 -2.53 0.18 33.37
C ALA A 345 -2.24 -1.32 33.19
N GLY A 346 -1.15 -1.68 32.51
CA GLY A 346 -0.71 -3.05 32.28
C GLY A 346 -1.58 -3.82 31.29
N LYS A 347 -2.21 -3.14 30.32
CA LYS A 347 -3.09 -3.77 29.33
C LYS A 347 -2.37 -4.00 28.00
N HIS A 348 -2.64 -5.15 27.38
CA HIS A 348 -2.17 -5.44 26.02
C HIS A 348 -2.87 -4.53 25.00
N LEU A 349 -2.21 -4.22 23.89
CA LEU A 349 -2.63 -3.15 23.00
C LEU A 349 -2.80 -3.62 21.55
N TYR A 350 -4.03 -3.52 21.04
CA TYR A 350 -4.32 -3.71 19.62
C TYR A 350 -4.63 -2.37 18.97
N LEU A 351 -3.72 -1.87 18.13
CA LEU A 351 -3.65 -0.47 17.72
C LEU A 351 -4.06 -0.28 16.27
N ASP A 352 -4.83 0.78 16.02
CA ASP A 352 -5.07 1.28 14.66
C ASP A 352 -3.91 2.15 14.17
N LYS A 353 -3.79 2.23 12.84
CA LYS A 353 -2.75 2.99 12.15
C LYS A 353 -3.17 4.45 11.82
N PRO A 354 -2.22 5.34 11.53
CA PRO A 354 -0.80 5.27 11.89
C PRO A 354 -0.62 5.33 13.42
N LEU A 355 0.53 4.92 13.97
CA LEU A 355 0.70 4.79 15.43
C LEU A 355 0.41 6.08 16.19
N ALA A 356 1.04 7.18 15.79
CA ALA A 356 1.01 8.46 16.50
C ALA A 356 1.04 9.64 15.52
N GLY A 357 0.71 10.84 16.03
CA GLY A 357 0.70 12.07 15.24
C GLY A 357 2.03 12.82 15.25
N SER A 358 2.98 12.42 16.08
CA SER A 358 4.31 13.01 16.22
C SER A 358 5.35 11.98 16.66
N LEU A 359 6.64 12.28 16.44
CA LEU A 359 7.76 11.44 16.91
C LEU A 359 7.76 11.32 18.43
N ARG A 360 7.57 12.44 19.13
CA ARG A 360 7.48 12.47 20.58
C ARG A 360 6.42 11.52 21.13
N GLU A 361 5.20 11.58 20.58
CA GLU A 361 4.13 10.66 21.00
C GLU A 361 4.45 9.20 20.66
N ALA A 362 5.09 8.94 19.51
CA ALA A 362 5.53 7.59 19.16
C ALA A 362 6.56 7.05 20.17
N ASP A 363 7.51 7.88 20.59
CA ASP A 363 8.53 7.52 21.59
C ASP A 363 7.94 7.32 22.98
N GLU A 364 6.96 8.16 23.37
CA GLU A 364 6.20 8.01 24.61
C GLU A 364 5.44 6.67 24.63
N ILE A 365 4.81 6.29 23.52
CA ILE A 365 4.14 4.97 23.37
C ILE A 365 5.14 3.83 23.52
N VAL A 366 6.24 3.85 22.76
CA VAL A 366 7.27 2.79 22.81
C VAL A 366 7.81 2.63 24.23
N THR A 367 8.11 3.75 24.88
CA THR A 367 8.62 3.76 26.26
C THR A 367 7.59 3.17 27.23
N ALA A 368 6.32 3.56 27.13
CA ALA A 368 5.26 3.06 28.01
C ALA A 368 5.02 1.57 27.82
N VAL A 369 4.96 1.10 26.57
CA VAL A 369 4.82 -0.33 26.22
C VAL A 369 5.97 -1.15 26.80
N ARG A 370 7.21 -0.70 26.56
CA ARG A 370 8.42 -1.38 27.06
C ARG A 370 8.46 -1.42 28.58
N ARG A 371 8.17 -0.31 29.25
CA ARG A 371 8.16 -0.21 30.72
C ARG A 371 7.09 -1.10 31.35
N ALA A 372 5.93 -1.20 30.72
CA ALA A 372 4.83 -2.01 31.22
C ALA A 372 5.00 -3.52 30.96
N GLY A 373 5.88 -3.89 30.01
CA GLY A 373 6.04 -5.29 29.59
C GLY A 373 4.76 -5.84 28.96
N VAL A 374 4.04 -5.01 28.19
CA VAL A 374 2.79 -5.43 27.52
C VAL A 374 3.03 -5.68 26.04
N VAL A 375 2.41 -6.74 25.50
CA VAL A 375 2.35 -6.94 24.05
C VAL A 375 1.53 -5.83 23.39
N SER A 376 2.10 -5.24 22.34
CA SER A 376 1.41 -4.28 21.46
C SER A 376 1.46 -4.76 20.01
N HIS A 377 0.41 -4.55 19.25
CA HIS A 377 0.34 -4.88 17.83
C HIS A 377 -0.43 -3.81 17.07
N MET A 378 0.18 -3.21 16.03
CA MET A 378 -0.50 -2.30 15.12
C MET A 378 -0.97 -3.06 13.88
N PHE A 379 -2.26 -2.96 13.57
CA PHE A 379 -2.81 -3.54 12.35
C PHE A 379 -2.16 -2.94 11.09
N SER A 380 -1.66 -3.79 10.20
CA SER A 380 -0.84 -3.33 9.06
C SER A 380 -0.86 -4.23 7.80
N LEU A 381 -1.79 -5.19 7.71
CA LEU A 381 -1.96 -6.11 6.57
C LEU A 381 -0.73 -7.01 6.25
N VAL A 382 0.29 -7.07 7.13
CA VAL A 382 1.46 -7.93 6.93
C VAL A 382 1.12 -9.42 6.94
N ARG A 383 -0.06 -9.77 7.44
CA ARG A 383 -0.61 -11.13 7.44
C ARG A 383 -1.44 -11.47 6.19
N SER A 384 -1.60 -10.54 5.25
CA SER A 384 -2.25 -10.83 3.97
C SER A 384 -1.42 -11.82 3.14
N ASP A 385 -2.09 -12.59 2.26
CA ASP A 385 -1.40 -13.52 1.35
C ASP A 385 -0.29 -12.83 0.54
N THR A 386 -0.55 -11.61 0.08
CA THR A 386 0.42 -10.76 -0.63
C THR A 386 1.66 -10.50 0.20
N ALA A 387 1.49 -9.99 1.43
CA ALA A 387 2.62 -9.63 2.29
C ALA A 387 3.43 -10.87 2.71
N THR A 388 2.74 -11.96 3.09
CA THR A 388 3.39 -13.24 3.42
C THR A 388 4.19 -13.76 2.22
N ARG A 389 3.64 -13.70 0.99
CA ARG A 389 4.34 -14.16 -0.22
C ARG A 389 5.55 -13.28 -0.55
N VAL A 390 5.43 -11.96 -0.41
CA VAL A 390 6.55 -11.02 -0.58
C VAL A 390 7.69 -11.41 0.37
N ARG A 391 7.41 -11.57 1.67
CA ARG A 391 8.43 -11.94 2.66
C ARG A 391 9.06 -13.31 2.37
N GLN A 392 8.26 -14.31 1.97
CA GLN A 392 8.76 -15.63 1.58
C GLN A 392 9.72 -15.57 0.39
N ILE A 393 9.40 -14.80 -0.65
CA ILE A 393 10.26 -14.66 -1.84
C ILE A 393 11.56 -13.94 -1.49
N ILE A 394 11.50 -12.90 -0.66
CA ILE A 394 12.70 -12.21 -0.16
C ILE A 394 13.59 -13.19 0.63
N GLN A 395 12.99 -14.03 1.47
CA GLN A 395 13.71 -14.97 2.33
C GLN A 395 14.20 -16.24 1.62
N SER A 396 13.63 -16.62 0.47
CA SER A 396 13.97 -17.86 -0.23
C SER A 396 15.38 -17.84 -0.85
N GLY A 397 15.95 -16.65 -1.07
CA GLY A 397 17.22 -16.46 -1.78
C GLY A 397 17.12 -16.64 -3.31
N GLU A 398 15.93 -16.92 -3.84
CA GLU A 398 15.67 -17.10 -5.28
C GLU A 398 16.00 -15.83 -6.09
N LEU A 399 15.78 -14.66 -5.50
CA LEU A 399 16.09 -13.35 -6.09
C LEU A 399 17.60 -13.12 -6.27
N GLY A 400 18.46 -13.83 -5.54
CA GLY A 400 19.84 -13.41 -5.33
C GLY A 400 19.93 -12.24 -4.35
N GLU A 401 20.76 -11.25 -4.64
CA GLU A 401 20.79 -10.00 -3.86
C GLU A 401 19.56 -9.15 -4.21
N LEU A 402 18.82 -8.66 -3.21
CA LEU A 402 17.69 -7.77 -3.45
C LEU A 402 18.21 -6.37 -3.80
N LEU A 403 17.87 -5.88 -4.99
CA LEU A 403 18.35 -4.61 -5.54
C LEU A 403 17.31 -3.49 -5.47
N ALA A 404 16.02 -3.82 -5.60
CA ALA A 404 14.94 -2.88 -5.42
C ALA A 404 13.59 -3.53 -5.06
N VAL A 405 12.72 -2.73 -4.46
CA VAL A 405 11.33 -3.09 -4.14
C VAL A 405 10.40 -1.96 -4.58
N HIS A 406 9.35 -2.28 -5.32
CA HIS A 406 8.37 -1.29 -5.78
C HIS A 406 6.97 -1.69 -5.33
N PHE A 407 6.33 -0.86 -4.52
CA PHE A 407 4.96 -1.05 -4.06
C PHE A 407 4.01 -0.08 -4.75
N ASP A 408 2.88 -0.58 -5.23
CA ASP A 408 1.83 0.21 -5.85
C ASP A 408 0.48 -0.18 -5.24
N LEU A 409 -0.07 0.70 -4.38
CA LEU A 409 -1.32 0.47 -3.64
C LEU A 409 -2.31 1.65 -3.74
N CYS A 410 -3.37 1.48 -4.54
CA CYS A 410 -4.45 2.45 -4.66
C CYS A 410 -5.81 1.80 -4.39
N PHE A 411 -6.56 2.30 -3.40
CA PHE A 411 -7.93 1.84 -3.14
C PHE A 411 -8.94 2.54 -4.04
N ALA A 412 -9.85 1.80 -4.68
CA ALA A 412 -10.92 2.43 -5.45
C ALA A 412 -12.04 2.93 -4.52
N LYS A 413 -12.37 4.22 -4.63
CA LYS A 413 -13.33 4.94 -3.81
C LYS A 413 -14.01 6.04 -4.62
N GLY A 414 -15.27 6.34 -4.30
CA GLY A 414 -16.00 7.47 -4.89
C GLY A 414 -16.12 7.45 -6.44
N PRO A 415 -16.75 8.49 -7.01
CA PRO A 415 -16.73 8.73 -8.45
C PRO A 415 -15.34 9.21 -8.91
N ALA A 416 -14.91 8.75 -10.08
CA ALA A 416 -13.65 9.17 -10.68
C ALA A 416 -13.73 10.62 -11.21
N GLY A 417 -12.60 11.32 -11.24
CA GLY A 417 -12.43 12.60 -11.95
C GLY A 417 -13.24 13.77 -11.40
N THR A 418 -13.44 13.84 -10.08
CA THR A 418 -14.13 14.98 -9.45
C THR A 418 -13.17 16.12 -9.06
N ALA A 419 -11.87 15.85 -8.99
CA ALA A 419 -10.86 16.86 -8.74
C ALA A 419 -10.73 17.88 -9.88
N GLU A 420 -10.51 19.13 -9.51
CA GLU A 420 -10.10 20.19 -10.43
C GLU A 420 -8.57 20.15 -10.63
N LEU A 421 -8.11 19.88 -11.85
CA LEU A 421 -6.69 19.75 -12.17
C LEU A 421 -6.06 21.10 -12.56
N GLY A 422 -4.73 21.13 -12.65
CA GLY A 422 -3.96 22.29 -13.13
C GLY A 422 -3.49 23.24 -12.04
N LYS A 423 -3.88 23.02 -10.77
CA LYS A 423 -3.33 23.72 -9.62
C LYS A 423 -2.56 22.76 -8.73
N GLN A 424 -1.26 23.03 -8.56
CA GLN A 424 -0.43 22.25 -7.65
C GLN A 424 -0.84 22.51 -6.20
N ARG A 425 -1.05 21.42 -5.45
CA ARG A 425 -1.18 21.48 -3.99
C ARG A 425 0.17 21.84 -3.37
N GLN A 426 0.16 22.73 -2.38
CA GLN A 426 1.28 22.91 -1.46
C GLN A 426 1.06 22.04 -0.23
N GLU A 427 1.99 21.13 0.01
CA GLU A 427 1.91 20.22 1.16
C GLU A 427 2.45 20.87 2.44
N SER A 428 1.95 20.43 3.59
CA SER A 428 2.53 20.76 4.89
C SER A 428 3.21 19.53 5.51
N ALA A 429 4.39 19.73 6.12
CA ALA A 429 5.18 18.66 6.72
C ALA A 429 4.47 17.94 7.87
N ALA A 430 3.67 18.67 8.64
CA ALA A 430 2.84 18.13 9.70
C ALA A 430 1.39 18.62 9.54
N PRO A 431 0.40 17.81 9.96
CA PRO A 431 -0.96 18.29 10.12
C PRO A 431 -1.04 19.31 11.26
N ARG A 432 -1.92 20.31 11.12
CA ARG A 432 -2.14 21.33 12.16
C ARG A 432 -2.82 20.72 13.39
N VAL A 433 -3.77 19.82 13.16
CA VAL A 433 -4.53 19.10 14.18
C VAL A 433 -4.76 17.69 13.65
N PHE A 434 -4.07 16.67 14.15
CA PHE A 434 -4.15 15.30 13.59
C PHE A 434 -5.44 14.55 13.98
N GLU A 435 -6.59 15.09 13.56
CA GLU A 435 -7.94 14.56 13.81
C GLU A 435 -8.45 13.75 12.60
N LEU A 436 -9.77 13.51 12.54
CA LEU A 436 -10.41 12.67 11.53
C LEU A 436 -10.05 13.07 10.09
N LEU A 437 -10.08 14.36 9.74
CA LEU A 437 -9.82 14.80 8.36
C LEU A 437 -8.34 14.67 7.99
N ASP A 438 -7.42 15.10 8.85
CA ASP A 438 -5.98 15.00 8.65
C ASP A 438 -5.51 13.55 8.53
N SER A 439 -6.22 12.61 9.16
CA SER A 439 -6.01 11.15 8.96
C SER A 439 -6.39 10.62 7.57
N LYS A 440 -6.83 11.50 6.66
CA LYS A 440 -7.22 11.18 5.29
C LYS A 440 -6.24 11.78 4.27
N ARG A 441 -5.08 12.19 4.74
CA ARG A 441 -3.88 12.36 3.92
C ARG A 441 -3.38 10.97 3.48
N GLU A 442 -3.50 10.64 2.20
CA GLU A 442 -3.32 9.26 1.74
C GLU A 442 -1.90 8.69 1.86
N LEU A 443 -0.86 9.53 1.93
CA LEU A 443 0.49 9.02 2.17
C LEU A 443 0.59 8.39 3.58
N SER A 444 0.00 9.01 4.61
CA SER A 444 -0.12 8.41 5.95
C SER A 444 -1.18 7.32 6.02
N ASN A 445 -2.32 7.53 5.35
CA ASN A 445 -3.46 6.63 5.52
C ASN A 445 -3.30 5.32 4.74
N VAL A 446 -2.72 5.35 3.54
CA VAL A 446 -2.51 4.18 2.67
C VAL A 446 -1.04 3.80 2.62
N GLY A 447 -0.13 4.78 2.52
CA GLY A 447 1.31 4.53 2.48
C GLY A 447 1.87 3.81 3.69
N VAL A 448 1.19 3.85 4.84
CA VAL A 448 1.54 3.06 6.03
C VAL A 448 1.58 1.55 5.74
N TYR A 449 0.71 1.01 4.89
CA TYR A 449 0.66 -0.43 4.62
C TYR A 449 1.92 -0.96 3.90
N PRO A 450 2.28 -0.46 2.70
CA PRO A 450 3.50 -0.90 2.04
C PRO A 450 4.76 -0.54 2.83
N LEU A 451 4.74 0.55 3.61
CA LEU A 451 5.89 0.92 4.44
C LEU A 451 6.10 -0.03 5.62
N VAL A 452 5.04 -0.43 6.35
CA VAL A 452 5.18 -1.46 7.39
C VAL A 452 5.63 -2.78 6.76
N MET A 453 5.04 -3.17 5.62
CA MET A 453 5.44 -4.37 4.90
C MET A 453 6.91 -4.34 4.48
N LEU A 454 7.43 -3.19 4.02
CA LEU A 454 8.84 -2.99 3.70
C LEU A 454 9.73 -3.24 4.93
N LEU A 455 9.49 -2.50 6.02
CA LEU A 455 10.31 -2.57 7.22
C LEU A 455 10.24 -3.96 7.88
N TRP A 456 9.06 -4.58 7.90
CA TRP A 456 8.85 -5.93 8.42
C TRP A 456 9.53 -7.02 7.58
N SER A 457 9.48 -6.91 6.24
CA SER A 457 10.04 -7.94 5.36
C SER A 457 11.57 -7.89 5.32
N LEU A 458 12.16 -6.70 5.49
CA LEU A 458 13.60 -6.49 5.35
C LEU A 458 14.35 -6.40 6.68
N GLY A 459 13.73 -5.83 7.72
CA GLY A 459 14.42 -5.51 8.97
C GLY A 459 15.52 -4.44 8.81
N LEU A 460 15.49 -3.67 7.71
CA LEU A 460 16.47 -2.64 7.38
C LEU A 460 15.91 -1.23 7.64
N ARG A 461 16.80 -0.29 7.93
CA ARG A 461 16.42 1.11 8.16
C ARG A 461 16.38 1.91 6.86
N VAL A 462 15.39 2.78 6.74
CA VAL A 462 15.36 3.83 5.71
C VAL A 462 16.35 4.92 6.10
N GLN A 463 17.20 5.33 5.16
CA GLN A 463 18.24 6.33 5.34
C GLN A 463 17.83 7.69 4.78
N ASN A 464 17.20 7.71 3.59
CA ASN A 464 16.73 8.95 2.96
C ASN A 464 15.35 8.76 2.34
N VAL A 465 14.56 9.84 2.35
CA VAL A 465 13.22 9.89 1.78
C VAL A 465 13.10 11.06 0.82
N HIS A 466 12.66 10.77 -0.39
CA HIS A 466 12.14 11.73 -1.35
C HIS A 466 10.67 11.44 -1.60
N ALA A 467 9.80 12.44 -1.46
CA ALA A 467 8.36 12.24 -1.65
C ALA A 467 7.68 13.39 -2.39
N SER A 468 6.56 13.07 -3.02
CA SER A 468 5.65 14.05 -3.62
C SER A 468 4.21 13.64 -3.34
N THR A 469 3.34 14.62 -3.14
CA THR A 469 1.90 14.44 -2.93
C THR A 469 1.10 15.25 -3.95
N GLY A 470 -0.15 14.83 -4.19
CA GLY A 470 -1.06 15.47 -5.13
C GLY A 470 -2.54 15.20 -4.84
N ASN A 471 -3.39 16.01 -5.50
CA ASN A 471 -4.85 15.93 -5.42
C ASN A 471 -5.43 15.74 -6.81
N TYR A 472 -5.46 14.50 -7.26
CA TYR A 472 -5.72 14.18 -8.66
C TYR A 472 -7.10 13.60 -8.90
N PHE A 473 -7.80 13.12 -7.87
CA PHE A 473 -8.98 12.27 -8.02
C PHE A 473 -10.25 12.85 -7.40
N PHE A 474 -10.17 13.47 -6.22
CA PHE A 474 -11.35 13.82 -5.43
C PHE A 474 -11.47 15.29 -5.01
N GLN A 475 -12.64 15.87 -5.27
CA GLN A 475 -12.98 17.22 -4.79
C GLN A 475 -13.07 17.28 -3.27
N GLU A 476 -13.47 16.20 -2.60
CA GLU A 476 -13.49 16.10 -1.13
C GLU A 476 -12.10 16.32 -0.53
N HIS A 477 -11.07 15.75 -1.15
CA HIS A 477 -9.68 15.93 -0.74
C HIS A 477 -9.23 17.38 -0.95
N GLN A 478 -9.59 17.98 -2.09
CA GLN A 478 -9.29 19.39 -2.38
C GLN A 478 -9.98 20.35 -1.39
N ARG A 479 -11.27 20.16 -1.11
CA ARG A 479 -12.06 20.98 -0.17
C ARG A 479 -11.53 20.93 1.26
N ASN A 480 -10.98 19.80 1.66
CA ASN A 480 -10.41 19.62 3.00
C ASN A 480 -8.89 19.86 3.03
N ASN A 481 -8.29 20.29 1.92
CA ASN A 481 -6.85 20.54 1.84
C ASN A 481 -6.00 19.32 2.28
N MET A 482 -6.31 18.14 1.73
CA MET A 482 -5.60 16.86 1.97
C MET A 482 -5.24 16.19 0.65
N GLU A 483 -4.08 15.58 0.50
CA GLU A 483 -3.72 14.82 -0.71
C GLU A 483 -4.56 13.54 -0.87
N ASP A 484 -4.79 13.10 -2.10
CA ASP A 484 -5.41 11.81 -2.43
C ASP A 484 -4.44 10.81 -3.09
N PHE A 485 -3.21 11.25 -3.37
CA PHE A 485 -2.15 10.46 -3.97
C PHE A 485 -0.77 10.92 -3.51
N GLY A 486 0.18 10.00 -3.42
CA GLY A 486 1.58 10.31 -3.21
C GLY A 486 2.52 9.21 -3.69
N GLN A 487 3.76 9.63 -3.95
CA GLN A 487 4.86 8.75 -4.33
C GLN A 487 6.06 8.99 -3.43
N MET A 488 6.77 7.92 -3.10
CA MET A 488 8.02 7.93 -2.33
C MET A 488 9.12 7.20 -3.09
N LEU A 489 10.32 7.75 -3.05
CA LEU A 489 11.59 7.12 -3.34
C LEU A 489 12.37 7.05 -2.03
N LEU A 490 12.73 5.85 -1.62
CA LEU A 490 13.37 5.53 -0.36
C LEU A 490 14.74 4.91 -0.63
N GLU A 491 15.77 5.42 0.05
CA GLU A 491 17.06 4.78 0.13
C GLU A 491 17.11 4.02 1.45
N VAL A 492 17.35 2.71 1.36
CA VAL A 492 17.36 1.78 2.49
C VAL A 492 18.80 1.29 2.69
N GLU A 493 19.15 0.91 3.91
CA GLU A 493 20.45 0.30 4.21
C GLU A 493 20.85 -0.79 3.20
N GLY A 494 22.13 -0.88 2.89
CA GLY A 494 22.64 -1.82 1.89
C GLY A 494 22.46 -1.36 0.44
N ASN A 495 22.33 -0.04 0.20
CA ASN A 495 22.11 0.55 -1.13
C ASN A 495 20.83 0.08 -1.84
N LEU A 496 19.88 -0.46 -1.07
CA LEU A 496 18.60 -0.91 -1.60
C LEU A 496 17.72 0.31 -1.88
N THR A 497 17.14 0.36 -3.08
CA THR A 497 16.19 1.40 -3.44
C THR A 497 14.77 0.87 -3.38
N CYS A 498 13.88 1.57 -2.67
CA CYS A 498 12.47 1.21 -2.61
C CYS A 498 11.62 2.37 -3.15
N THR A 499 10.55 2.05 -3.87
CA THR A 499 9.57 3.04 -4.27
C THR A 499 8.16 2.66 -3.84
N ILE A 500 7.34 3.65 -3.53
CA ILE A 500 5.95 3.44 -3.09
C ILE A 500 5.06 4.43 -3.84
N SER A 501 4.07 3.95 -4.61
CA SER A 501 2.97 4.76 -5.15
C SER A 501 1.68 4.41 -4.41
N VAL A 502 1.03 5.40 -3.80
CA VAL A 502 -0.18 5.16 -3.01
C VAL A 502 -1.24 6.23 -3.16
N GLY A 503 -2.49 5.83 -2.95
CA GLY A 503 -3.59 6.77 -2.92
C GLY A 503 -4.95 6.12 -3.01
N ARG A 504 -5.89 6.90 -3.55
CA ARG A 504 -7.21 6.43 -3.93
C ARG A 504 -7.51 6.80 -5.36
N THR A 505 -8.26 5.94 -6.05
CA THR A 505 -8.76 6.18 -7.41
C THR A 505 -10.28 6.03 -7.45
N GLY A 506 -10.96 6.46 -8.51
CA GLY A 506 -12.40 6.26 -8.63
C GLY A 506 -12.79 4.77 -8.67
N TRP A 507 -14.01 4.41 -8.24
CA TRP A 507 -14.52 3.03 -8.24
C TRP A 507 -14.38 2.27 -9.58
N ARG A 508 -14.40 3.01 -10.69
CA ARG A 508 -14.32 2.47 -12.06
C ARG A 508 -12.94 2.57 -12.68
N SER A 509 -11.95 3.08 -11.94
CA SER A 509 -10.61 3.33 -12.48
C SER A 509 -9.76 2.07 -12.60
N SER A 510 -10.11 0.99 -11.88
CA SER A 510 -9.48 -0.33 -11.99
C SER A 510 -10.54 -1.43 -11.93
N PRO A 511 -10.43 -2.49 -12.76
CA PRO A 511 -11.39 -3.60 -12.78
C PRO A 511 -11.44 -4.40 -11.46
N SER A 512 -10.37 -4.43 -10.65
CA SER A 512 -10.35 -5.06 -9.32
C SER A 512 -10.99 -4.22 -8.21
N GLY A 513 -11.28 -2.93 -8.45
CA GLY A 513 -11.61 -2.00 -7.37
C GLY A 513 -10.45 -1.68 -6.41
N MET A 514 -9.22 -2.10 -6.76
CA MET A 514 -7.98 -1.75 -6.09
C MET A 514 -6.80 -2.10 -7.01
N LEU A 515 -5.74 -1.31 -6.95
CA LEU A 515 -4.41 -1.71 -7.42
C LEU A 515 -3.61 -2.08 -6.16
N ASN A 516 -3.08 -3.30 -6.08
CA ASN A 516 -2.20 -3.71 -4.99
C ASN A 516 -1.16 -4.70 -5.53
N ARG A 517 0.01 -4.18 -5.85
CA ARG A 517 1.08 -4.92 -6.51
C ARG A 517 2.43 -4.60 -5.90
N THR A 518 3.28 -5.62 -5.83
CA THR A 518 4.67 -5.52 -5.40
C THR A 518 5.58 -6.08 -6.49
N TYR A 519 6.57 -5.31 -6.92
CA TYR A 519 7.61 -5.73 -7.85
C TYR A 519 8.93 -5.84 -7.08
N LEU A 520 9.53 -7.03 -7.06
CA LEU A 520 10.80 -7.33 -6.43
C LEU A 520 11.87 -7.47 -7.51
N VAL A 521 12.97 -6.77 -7.34
CA VAL A 521 14.13 -6.84 -8.23
C VAL A 521 15.28 -7.49 -7.47
N GLY A 522 15.67 -8.67 -7.91
CA GLY A 522 16.88 -9.35 -7.44
C GLY A 522 18.04 -9.21 -8.42
N SER A 523 19.21 -9.71 -8.04
CA SER A 523 20.38 -9.78 -8.93
C SER A 523 20.31 -10.95 -9.92
N LYS A 524 19.41 -11.92 -9.70
CA LYS A 524 19.24 -13.12 -10.53
C LYS A 524 17.90 -13.19 -11.24
N THR A 525 16.84 -12.67 -10.61
CA THR A 525 15.48 -12.69 -11.16
C THR A 525 14.65 -11.55 -10.56
N THR A 526 13.54 -11.25 -11.21
CA THR A 526 12.48 -10.41 -10.66
C THR A 526 11.31 -11.27 -10.20
N ALA A 527 10.43 -10.70 -9.38
CA ALA A 527 9.14 -11.29 -9.03
C ALA A 527 8.06 -10.22 -8.94
N VAL A 528 6.89 -10.50 -9.51
CA VAL A 528 5.71 -9.64 -9.39
C VAL A 528 4.65 -10.36 -8.57
N ILE A 529 4.17 -9.71 -7.51
CA ILE A 529 3.08 -10.20 -6.68
C ILE A 529 1.91 -9.23 -6.86
N ASP A 530 0.81 -9.72 -7.44
CA ASP A 530 -0.45 -8.98 -7.59
C ASP A 530 -1.52 -9.64 -6.71
N THR A 531 -2.13 -8.86 -5.81
CA THR A 531 -3.13 -9.35 -4.85
C THR A 531 -4.37 -9.96 -5.52
N HIS A 532 -4.61 -9.62 -6.79
CA HIS A 532 -5.73 -10.12 -7.58
C HIS A 532 -5.32 -11.21 -8.58
N ARG A 533 -4.13 -11.84 -8.42
CA ARG A 533 -3.70 -12.98 -9.24
C ARG A 533 -3.11 -14.13 -8.38
N PRO A 534 -3.32 -15.41 -8.80
CA PRO A 534 -4.16 -15.86 -9.91
C PRO A 534 -5.64 -15.59 -9.63
N ARG A 535 -6.41 -15.30 -10.68
CA ARG A 535 -7.86 -15.06 -10.59
C ARG A 535 -8.63 -16.01 -11.48
N LEU A 536 -9.80 -16.39 -11.00
CA LEU A 536 -10.86 -16.96 -11.82
C LEU A 536 -11.76 -15.82 -12.30
N GLU A 537 -11.84 -15.64 -13.62
CA GLU A 537 -12.76 -14.70 -14.25
C GLU A 537 -14.03 -15.43 -14.69
N ALA A 538 -15.19 -14.90 -14.32
CA ALA A 538 -16.47 -15.35 -14.82
C ALA A 538 -17.18 -14.20 -15.55
N TRP A 539 -17.57 -14.43 -16.80
CA TRP A 539 -18.37 -13.50 -17.60
C TRP A 539 -19.83 -13.91 -17.54
N ALA A 540 -20.71 -12.98 -17.13
CA ALA A 540 -22.15 -13.21 -17.05
C ALA A 540 -22.95 -11.99 -17.52
N ASP A 541 -24.16 -12.21 -18.04
CA ASP A 541 -25.07 -11.13 -18.42
C ASP A 541 -25.88 -10.57 -17.23
N VAL A 542 -25.17 -10.30 -16.14
CA VAL A 542 -25.75 -9.64 -14.96
C VAL A 542 -25.87 -8.14 -15.18
N LYS A 543 -26.78 -7.48 -14.45
CA LYS A 543 -26.90 -6.03 -14.46
C LYS A 543 -25.54 -5.40 -14.10
N PRO A 544 -25.08 -4.36 -14.83
CA PRO A 544 -23.86 -3.65 -14.48
C PRO A 544 -23.91 -3.13 -13.04
N TRP A 545 -22.77 -3.18 -12.36
CA TRP A 545 -22.65 -2.63 -11.01
C TRP A 545 -23.02 -1.14 -10.99
N THR A 546 -23.81 -0.75 -9.99
CA THR A 546 -24.17 0.63 -9.70
C THR A 546 -23.43 1.13 -8.46
N ALA A 547 -22.96 2.37 -8.53
CA ALA A 547 -22.24 2.98 -7.43
C ALA A 547 -23.11 3.07 -6.16
N PRO A 548 -22.57 2.74 -4.97
CA PRO A 548 -23.31 2.84 -3.73
C PRO A 548 -23.63 4.30 -3.39
N LYS A 549 -24.68 4.51 -2.60
CA LYS A 549 -24.98 5.84 -2.06
C LYS A 549 -23.90 6.23 -1.06
N ARG A 550 -23.50 7.50 -1.10
CA ARG A 550 -22.55 8.08 -0.13
C ARG A 550 -23.11 7.96 1.29
N ASN A 551 -22.25 7.61 2.24
CA ASN A 551 -22.61 7.61 3.65
C ASN A 551 -22.75 9.06 4.15
N PRO A 552 -23.91 9.47 4.71
CA PRO A 552 -24.16 10.86 5.11
C PRO A 552 -23.29 11.34 6.27
N VAL A 553 -22.68 10.45 7.05
CA VAL A 553 -21.78 10.83 8.16
C VAL A 553 -20.30 10.77 7.79
N ASP A 554 -19.98 10.42 6.54
CA ASP A 554 -18.61 10.32 6.03
C ASP A 554 -18.22 11.61 5.26
N PRO A 555 -17.44 12.51 5.89
CA PRO A 555 -17.06 13.78 5.27
C PRO A 555 -16.18 13.59 4.03
N MET A 556 -15.46 12.47 3.91
CA MET A 556 -14.61 12.18 2.76
C MET A 556 -15.28 11.28 1.72
N GLY A 557 -16.33 10.55 2.09
CA GLY A 557 -17.01 9.58 1.22
C GLY A 557 -16.19 8.30 0.95
N MET A 558 -15.22 7.97 1.82
CA MET A 558 -14.22 6.91 1.61
C MET A 558 -14.30 5.73 2.59
N TRP A 559 -15.22 5.74 3.55
CA TRP A 559 -15.33 4.69 4.56
C TRP A 559 -15.71 3.33 3.98
N ALA A 560 -15.21 2.26 4.61
CA ALA A 560 -15.46 0.89 4.18
C ALA A 560 -16.96 0.53 4.21
N GLU A 561 -17.70 0.97 5.22
CA GLU A 561 -19.15 0.75 5.33
C GLU A 561 -19.94 1.43 4.19
N ALA A 562 -19.43 2.53 3.62
CA ALA A 562 -20.00 3.16 2.42
C ALA A 562 -19.69 2.36 1.13
N SER A 563 -18.69 1.47 1.18
CA SER A 563 -18.25 0.61 0.07
C SER A 563 -18.81 -0.83 0.18
N LYS A 564 -19.24 -1.26 1.37
CA LYS A 564 -19.73 -2.61 1.72
C LYS A 564 -21.27 -2.68 1.74
N GLY A 565 -21.93 -2.24 0.66
CA GLY A 565 -23.33 -2.66 0.42
C GLY A 565 -23.42 -4.18 0.22
N PRO A 566 -24.62 -4.80 0.22
CA PRO A 566 -24.81 -6.25 0.06
C PRO A 566 -24.30 -6.84 -1.27
N PHE A 567 -23.68 -6.01 -2.10
CA PHE A 567 -22.93 -6.39 -3.28
C PHE A 567 -21.59 -5.66 -3.22
N SER A 568 -20.55 -6.32 -2.70
CA SER A 568 -19.19 -6.05 -3.16
C SER A 568 -19.22 -6.11 -4.67
N ALA A 569 -18.89 -5.01 -5.35
CA ALA A 569 -19.04 -4.88 -6.80
C ALA A 569 -18.57 -6.16 -7.52
N ARG A 570 -19.49 -6.85 -8.19
CA ARG A 570 -19.11 -7.76 -9.26
C ARG A 570 -19.38 -7.01 -10.55
N PRO A 571 -18.34 -6.59 -11.28
CA PRO A 571 -18.52 -6.23 -12.69
C PRO A 571 -19.21 -7.39 -13.44
N LYS A 572 -19.64 -7.17 -14.69
CA LYS A 572 -20.05 -8.31 -15.58
C LYS A 572 -18.97 -9.42 -15.64
N GLN A 573 -17.73 -9.03 -15.32
CA GLN A 573 -16.62 -9.89 -14.93
C GLN A 573 -16.56 -9.97 -13.40
N ALA A 574 -17.02 -11.08 -12.82
CA ALA A 574 -16.77 -11.35 -11.41
C ALA A 574 -15.38 -11.99 -11.28
N TRP A 575 -14.52 -11.39 -10.46
CA TRP A 575 -13.25 -12.01 -10.10
C TRP A 575 -13.42 -12.77 -8.81
N PHE A 576 -12.97 -14.01 -8.81
CA PHE A 576 -12.78 -14.80 -7.61
C PHE A 576 -11.29 -15.00 -7.45
N THR A 577 -10.73 -14.53 -6.34
CA THR A 577 -9.41 -14.96 -5.91
C THR A 577 -9.51 -16.43 -5.50
N ALA A 578 -8.61 -17.28 -5.98
CA ALA A 578 -8.47 -18.62 -5.43
C ALA A 578 -8.24 -18.48 -3.91
N GLY A 579 -8.89 -19.33 -3.11
CA GLY A 579 -9.07 -19.15 -1.66
C GLY A 579 -7.79 -18.75 -0.91
N GLY A 580 -7.95 -17.89 0.10
CA GLY A 580 -6.84 -17.45 0.93
C GLY A 580 -6.18 -18.64 1.64
N THR A 581 -4.87 -18.54 1.84
CA THR A 581 -4.00 -19.67 2.22
C THR A 581 -4.20 -20.21 3.66
N GLY A 582 -5.33 -19.91 4.31
CA GLY A 582 -5.51 -20.17 5.73
C GLY A 582 -4.56 -19.31 6.58
N ASN A 583 -4.07 -18.19 6.04
CA ASN A 583 -3.18 -17.29 6.76
C ASN A 583 -3.84 -16.78 8.05
N GLN A 584 -3.06 -16.87 9.12
CA GLN A 584 -3.41 -16.32 10.43
C GLN A 584 -3.74 -14.83 10.32
N SER A 585 -4.83 -14.39 10.95
CA SER A 585 -5.20 -12.96 10.99
C SER A 585 -4.29 -12.15 11.92
N ASP A 586 -4.19 -10.82 11.72
CA ASP A 586 -3.45 -9.92 12.65
C ASP A 586 -3.92 -10.06 14.10
N SER A 587 -5.24 -10.17 14.34
CA SER A 587 -5.79 -10.34 15.68
C SER A 587 -5.46 -11.70 16.31
N ASP A 588 -5.47 -12.77 15.52
CA ASP A 588 -5.12 -14.11 15.97
C ASP A 588 -3.62 -14.19 16.33
N TYR A 589 -2.75 -13.67 15.45
CA TYR A 589 -1.32 -13.55 15.73
C TYR A 589 -1.01 -12.72 16.99
N PHE A 590 -1.73 -11.61 17.18
CA PHE A 590 -1.58 -10.80 18.38
C PHE A 590 -1.92 -11.57 19.67
N LEU A 591 -2.95 -12.41 19.64
CA LEU A 591 -3.32 -13.25 20.79
C LEU A 591 -2.27 -14.34 21.04
N ASP A 592 -1.71 -14.94 20.00
CA ASP A 592 -0.59 -15.88 20.12
C ASP A 592 0.62 -15.23 20.80
N CYS A 593 0.94 -13.97 20.45
CA CYS A 593 2.03 -13.22 21.09
C CYS A 593 1.78 -13.04 22.60
N ILE A 594 0.53 -12.80 23.01
CA ILE A 594 0.15 -12.68 24.42
C ILE A 594 0.35 -14.03 25.13
N GLU A 595 -0.17 -15.13 24.56
CA GLU A 595 -0.09 -16.46 25.17
C GLU A 595 1.35 -16.97 25.29
N GLN A 596 2.20 -16.65 24.30
CA GLN A 596 3.60 -17.05 24.28
C GLN A 596 4.52 -16.10 25.04
N GLY A 597 4.05 -14.91 25.41
CA GLY A 597 4.89 -13.88 26.04
C GLY A 597 5.99 -13.37 25.11
N HIS A 598 5.69 -13.18 23.83
CA HIS A 598 6.64 -12.65 22.84
C HIS A 598 6.20 -11.30 22.29
N GLU A 599 7.18 -10.51 21.83
CA GLU A 599 6.90 -9.26 21.13
C GLU A 599 6.28 -9.54 19.75
N SER A 600 5.28 -8.75 19.38
CA SER A 600 4.68 -8.78 18.05
C SER A 600 5.68 -8.31 16.98
N GLU A 601 5.67 -8.96 15.82
CA GLU A 601 6.40 -8.50 14.63
C GLU A 601 6.01 -7.10 14.13
N VAL A 602 4.84 -6.59 14.52
CA VAL A 602 4.41 -5.19 14.28
C VAL A 602 4.15 -4.50 15.62
N SER A 603 5.17 -4.50 16.47
CA SER A 603 5.12 -3.84 17.77
C SER A 603 5.05 -2.32 17.65
N ALA A 604 4.85 -1.65 18.78
CA ALA A 604 4.97 -0.20 18.89
C ALA A 604 6.29 0.34 18.30
N SER A 605 7.39 -0.41 18.42
CA SER A 605 8.71 -0.01 17.90
C SER A 605 8.73 0.04 16.37
N LEU A 606 8.27 -1.01 15.68
CA LEU A 606 8.18 -1.02 14.22
C LEU A 606 7.18 0.04 13.71
N ALA A 607 6.07 0.17 14.42
CA ALA A 607 5.05 1.16 14.12
C ALA A 607 5.57 2.61 14.29
N ALA A 608 6.43 2.88 15.28
CA ALA A 608 7.08 4.17 15.49
C ALA A 608 8.11 4.48 14.38
N ALA A 609 8.91 3.50 13.96
CA ALA A 609 9.82 3.66 12.82
C ALA A 609 9.06 4.01 11.53
N THR A 610 7.88 3.40 11.33
CA THR A 610 6.99 3.73 10.22
C THR A 610 6.48 5.18 10.32
N THR A 611 6.07 5.64 11.51
CA THR A 611 5.68 7.04 11.73
C THR A 611 6.81 8.01 11.37
N GLU A 612 8.04 7.72 11.73
CA GLU A 612 9.19 8.56 11.41
C GLU A 612 9.43 8.71 9.91
N VAL A 613 9.38 7.61 9.16
CA VAL A 613 9.51 7.65 7.69
C VAL A 613 8.36 8.43 7.04
N LEU A 614 7.11 8.26 7.52
CA LEU A 614 5.97 9.02 7.02
C LEU A 614 6.12 10.53 7.28
N MET A 615 6.61 10.92 8.46
CA MET A 615 6.87 12.33 8.77
C MET A 615 7.98 12.90 7.89
N ALA A 616 9.05 12.15 7.66
CA ALA A 616 10.10 12.53 6.71
C ALA A 616 9.56 12.67 5.28
N ALA A 617 8.64 11.79 4.87
CA ALA A 617 7.98 11.88 3.57
C ALA A 617 7.15 13.16 3.43
N TYR A 618 6.34 13.53 4.42
CA TYR A 618 5.62 14.81 4.36
C TYR A 618 6.56 16.02 4.41
N GLN A 619 7.63 15.97 5.20
CA GLN A 619 8.67 17.02 5.19
C GLN A 619 9.33 17.14 3.81
N SER A 620 9.61 16.02 3.16
CA SER A 620 10.15 15.99 1.80
C SER A 620 9.17 16.59 0.80
N ALA A 621 7.91 16.15 0.81
CA ALA A 621 6.87 16.65 -0.10
C ALA A 621 6.62 18.16 0.05
N ALA A 622 6.63 18.66 1.29
CA ALA A 622 6.42 20.06 1.62
C ALA A 622 7.61 20.95 1.23
N THR A 623 8.84 20.49 1.44
CA THR A 623 10.05 21.28 1.18
C THR A 623 10.62 21.08 -0.22
N GLY A 624 10.23 20.00 -0.90
CA GLY A 624 10.87 19.53 -2.11
C GLY A 624 12.33 19.12 -1.88
N LYS A 625 12.73 18.70 -0.68
CA LYS A 625 14.11 18.26 -0.40
C LYS A 625 14.16 16.78 -0.05
N SER A 626 15.34 16.18 -0.21
CA SER A 626 15.61 14.89 0.45
C SER A 626 15.57 15.09 1.95
N VAL A 627 15.03 14.13 2.68
CA VAL A 627 15.04 14.13 4.14
C VAL A 627 15.78 12.88 4.62
N GLY A 628 16.91 13.10 5.28
CA GLY A 628 17.69 12.05 5.91
C GLY A 628 17.08 11.62 7.25
N LEU A 629 17.27 10.35 7.59
CA LEU A 629 16.83 9.71 8.83
C LEU A 629 18.04 9.28 9.69
N PRO A 630 17.92 9.26 11.02
CA PRO A 630 16.72 9.57 11.82
C PRO A 630 16.38 11.06 11.84
N LEU A 631 15.11 11.39 12.11
CA LEU A 631 14.69 12.77 12.31
C LEU A 631 15.14 13.28 13.69
N PRO A 632 15.39 14.60 13.84
CA PRO A 632 15.58 15.20 15.16
C PRO A 632 14.37 14.90 16.08
N ARG A 633 14.66 14.51 17.32
CA ARG A 633 13.67 14.14 18.33
C ARG A 633 13.23 15.33 19.18
#